data_AF-Q1K1Q0-F1
#
_entry.id   AF-Q1K1Q0-F1
#
_cell.length_a   1.000
_cell.length_b   1.000
_cell.length_c   1.000
_cell.angle_alpha   90.00
_cell.angle_beta   90.00
_cell.angle_gamma   90.00
#
_symmetry.space_group_name_H-M   'P 1'
#
loop_
_entity.id
_entity.type
_entity.pdbx_description
1 polymer ?
#
loop_
_entity_poly.entity_id
_entity_poly.type
_entity_poly.pdbx_seq_one_letter_code
_entity_poly.pdbx_strand_id
1 'polypeptide(L)'
;MNLVKGLQNLLGVSILLTLLAACSNGSSHRTTTETTFPFGAEEVISETDYDGDGHWDTRTIYSFVYNEDLQVTEVTGIYEDDENADGIADSRTINTSTYDPTITAEEIMIKSAVQKVAAPSNNSVFGAVLSHILVEYRSNEVSGEIAEYPNYRREESYTYTDEGKVLSYSYLRFYYNEEDGTLSESYSHTRTKTYDEDGKTIEESDSSSDDNDGDGVLDSSRSTICTMTYDSNGYLTSQSCTRTEDGGDPTVDEMTCTHTYTDGLLTQTTVTETGEQPYTLDFTYNEDGLVATKTKTSDNDVYRLAFTYDSEGRVISYTHRNENDYDGDDILNSVTEYLYTFSYDDSGRITEYSRQYRYDNTPATPEYSSNEIDTHIYSYTESGSVSSYSYTSQNDLDLDGEMDNVTHTRNYEFSYDNGSLVSISYDNEATGDYHEHSTQVLTYQDGLIKTSVWEGDDDNDGIIDDATTTEITYDASGRMSAYVETDYDGNYASVEETQAVALTYNADDTVTGTITTTSYGEGDPEVTTTPVSIDFSANGLPSGGMEFSSGSFSPDYCVTPSAETLLYYYRSDYIEEQSYLININIPKVLGILWNTSSEDN
;
A
#
# COMPACT_ATOMS: atom_id res chain seq x y z
N MET A 1 -6.73 8.46 -13.32
CA MET A 1 -7.99 7.70 -13.43
C MET A 1 -8.52 7.21 -12.09
N ASN A 2 -7.69 6.89 -11.09
CA ASN A 2 -8.18 6.18 -9.88
C ASN A 2 -8.24 6.98 -8.57
N LEU A 3 -7.81 8.24 -8.50
CA LEU A 3 -7.83 8.99 -7.21
C LEU A 3 -9.16 9.72 -6.97
N VAL A 4 -9.78 10.29 -8.02
CA VAL A 4 -11.11 10.94 -7.93
C VAL A 4 -12.21 9.89 -7.97
N LYS A 5 -12.12 8.89 -8.86
CA LYS A 5 -12.99 7.70 -8.80
C LYS A 5 -12.77 6.88 -7.53
N GLY A 6 -11.56 6.91 -6.98
CA GLY A 6 -11.26 6.31 -5.67
C GLY A 6 -11.91 7.02 -4.50
N LEU A 7 -12.32 8.29 -4.66
CA LEU A 7 -13.16 9.04 -3.72
C LEU A 7 -14.66 8.87 -4.01
N GLN A 8 -15.05 8.71 -5.28
CA GLN A 8 -16.41 8.28 -5.68
C GLN A 8 -16.77 6.92 -5.06
N ASN A 9 -15.85 5.94 -5.05
CA ASN A 9 -16.04 4.62 -4.40
C ASN A 9 -15.76 4.62 -2.88
N LEU A 10 -15.28 5.74 -2.31
CA LEU A 10 -15.04 5.89 -0.86
C LEU A 10 -16.26 6.49 -0.14
N LEU A 11 -17.18 7.07 -0.90
CA LEU A 11 -18.42 7.67 -0.43
C LEU A 11 -19.61 6.87 -1.00
N GLY A 12 -19.66 6.63 -2.32
CA GLY A 12 -20.65 5.76 -2.95
C GLY A 12 -20.41 4.27 -2.70
N VAL A 13 -21.27 3.65 -1.89
CA VAL A 13 -21.39 2.20 -1.79
C VAL A 13 -22.10 1.69 -3.03
N SER A 14 -21.34 1.23 -4.01
CA SER A 14 -21.84 0.32 -5.04
C SER A 14 -20.77 -0.72 -5.38
N ILE A 15 -21.20 -1.97 -5.26
CA ILE A 15 -20.52 -3.22 -5.56
C ILE A 15 -19.82 -3.15 -6.94
N LEU A 16 -18.58 -3.70 -7.04
CA LEU A 16 -17.95 -4.35 -8.23
C LEU A 16 -16.59 -3.79 -8.75
N LEU A 17 -15.51 -4.57 -8.51
CA LEU A 17 -14.28 -4.86 -9.31
C LEU A 17 -13.01 -3.95 -9.36
N THR A 18 -11.93 -4.52 -8.76
CA THR A 18 -10.50 -4.68 -9.18
C THR A 18 -9.36 -3.66 -8.87
N LEU A 19 -8.51 -4.04 -7.90
CA LEU A 19 -7.03 -4.33 -7.91
C LEU A 19 -6.02 -3.51 -8.77
N LEU A 20 -5.07 -2.83 -8.09
CA LEU A 20 -3.57 -2.98 -8.12
C LEU A 20 -2.83 -1.67 -7.81
N ALA A 21 -2.03 -1.63 -6.73
CA ALA A 21 -0.56 -1.47 -6.73
C ALA A 21 0.02 -0.94 -5.40
N ALA A 22 1.22 -1.45 -5.08
CA ALA A 22 2.31 -0.87 -4.28
C ALA A 22 2.29 -1.00 -2.74
N CYS A 23 3.06 -1.99 -2.24
CA CYS A 23 4.13 -1.95 -1.19
C CYS A 23 4.93 -0.62 -1.20
N SER A 24 5.61 -0.08 -0.19
CA SER A 24 5.94 -0.36 1.22
C SER A 24 6.72 0.86 1.75
N ASN A 25 6.45 1.28 3.00
CA ASN A 25 7.41 1.63 4.05
C ASN A 25 8.42 2.81 3.89
N GLY A 26 8.06 3.97 4.48
CA GLY A 26 8.73 4.56 5.65
C GLY A 26 9.77 5.69 5.48
N SER A 27 9.44 6.94 5.87
CA SER A 27 10.16 7.73 6.90
C SER A 27 9.51 9.13 7.15
N SER A 28 9.87 9.71 8.30
CA SER A 28 9.15 10.66 9.16
C SER A 28 9.00 12.10 8.68
N HIS A 29 7.79 12.67 8.81
CA HIS A 29 7.54 13.88 9.61
C HIS A 29 6.04 14.26 9.70
N ARG A 30 5.33 13.64 10.65
CA ARG A 30 4.32 14.29 11.50
C ARG A 30 4.03 13.34 12.64
N THR A 31 3.95 13.85 13.86
CA THR A 31 3.46 13.09 15.01
C THR A 31 1.99 12.79 14.77
N THR A 32 1.69 11.64 14.18
CA THR A 32 0.34 11.07 14.20
C THR A 32 0.02 10.78 15.66
N THR A 33 -1.02 11.42 16.16
CA THR A 33 -1.54 11.11 17.48
C THR A 33 -2.14 9.71 17.36
N GLU A 34 -1.64 8.75 18.15
CA GLU A 34 -2.07 7.35 18.14
C GLU A 34 -3.60 7.24 18.07
N THR A 35 -4.11 6.84 16.91
CA THR A 35 -5.51 6.44 16.76
C THR A 35 -5.62 5.00 17.27
N THR A 36 -5.96 4.87 18.55
CA THR A 36 -6.34 3.60 19.17
C THR A 36 -7.63 3.12 18.50
N PHE A 37 -7.52 2.17 17.57
CA PHE A 37 -8.65 1.42 17.04
C PHE A 37 -8.68 0.03 17.72
N PRO A 38 -9.81 -0.67 17.75
CA PRO A 38 -11.14 -0.12 17.92
C PRO A 38 -11.27 0.46 19.33
N PHE A 39 -12.19 1.41 19.48
CA PHE A 39 -12.47 2.12 20.73
C PHE A 39 -13.21 1.24 21.76
N GLY A 40 -12.73 0.02 21.96
CA GLY A 40 -13.30 -0.95 22.89
C GLY A 40 -14.57 -1.64 22.42
N ALA A 41 -14.82 -1.71 21.11
CA ALA A 41 -15.80 -2.66 20.59
C ALA A 41 -15.29 -4.08 20.89
N GLU A 42 -16.13 -4.95 21.44
CA GLU A 42 -15.81 -6.37 21.57
C GLU A 42 -16.18 -7.13 20.31
N GLU A 43 -17.29 -6.72 19.69
CA GLU A 43 -17.84 -7.35 18.49
C GLU A 43 -18.50 -6.29 17.59
N VAL A 44 -18.29 -6.41 16.28
CA VAL A 44 -18.96 -5.62 15.24
C VAL A 44 -19.54 -6.60 14.24
N ILE A 45 -20.85 -6.54 13.99
CA ILE A 45 -21.55 -7.38 13.01
C ILE A 45 -22.17 -6.48 11.94
N SER A 46 -21.91 -6.81 10.68
CA SER A 46 -22.57 -6.25 9.50
C SER A 46 -23.19 -7.39 8.69
N GLU A 47 -24.42 -7.22 8.23
CA GLU A 47 -25.13 -8.18 7.36
C GLU A 47 -25.72 -7.40 6.18
N THR A 48 -25.66 -7.91 4.96
CA THR A 48 -26.28 -7.28 3.78
C THR A 48 -27.27 -8.24 3.15
N ASP A 49 -28.47 -7.76 2.81
CA ASP A 49 -29.55 -8.50 2.12
C ASP A 49 -29.82 -7.76 0.79
N TYR A 50 -29.21 -8.21 -0.30
CA TYR A 50 -29.23 -7.57 -1.60
C TYR A 50 -30.59 -7.68 -2.29
N ASP A 51 -31.29 -8.80 -2.14
CA ASP A 51 -32.55 -9.05 -2.85
C ASP A 51 -33.82 -8.80 -2.01
N GLY A 52 -33.64 -8.50 -0.72
CA GLY A 52 -34.69 -8.14 0.22
C GLY A 52 -35.60 -9.30 0.60
N ASP A 53 -35.16 -10.55 0.42
CA ASP A 53 -35.96 -11.72 0.72
C ASP A 53 -36.04 -12.04 2.23
N GLY A 54 -35.23 -11.34 3.04
CA GLY A 54 -35.15 -11.46 4.48
C GLY A 54 -34.06 -12.41 4.97
N HIS A 55 -33.22 -12.92 4.08
CA HIS A 55 -31.97 -13.60 4.36
C HIS A 55 -30.79 -12.68 4.00
N TRP A 56 -29.62 -12.94 4.59
CA TRP A 56 -28.44 -12.12 4.35
C TRP A 56 -27.62 -12.78 3.23
N ASP A 57 -27.06 -11.99 2.32
CA ASP A 57 -26.11 -12.42 1.28
C ASP A 57 -24.66 -12.31 1.76
N THR A 58 -24.31 -11.27 2.51
CA THR A 58 -22.97 -11.17 3.13
C THR A 58 -23.07 -10.90 4.62
N ARG A 59 -22.15 -11.47 5.41
CA ARG A 59 -22.01 -11.18 6.84
C ARG A 59 -20.54 -11.02 7.21
N THR A 60 -20.22 -9.93 7.88
CA THR A 60 -18.90 -9.69 8.46
C THR A 60 -18.97 -9.52 9.96
N ILE A 61 -18.14 -10.26 10.71
CA ILE A 61 -18.03 -10.22 12.17
C ILE A 61 -16.58 -9.92 12.54
N TYR A 62 -16.32 -8.84 13.26
CA TYR A 62 -15.03 -8.64 13.93
C TYR A 62 -15.16 -8.82 15.42
N SER A 63 -14.21 -9.51 16.03
CA SER A 63 -14.08 -9.67 17.48
C SER A 63 -12.69 -9.21 17.94
N PHE A 64 -12.64 -8.57 19.11
CA PHE A 64 -11.41 -7.98 19.65
C PHE A 64 -11.13 -8.48 21.06
N VAL A 65 -9.87 -8.83 21.34
CA VAL A 65 -9.41 -9.18 22.69
C VAL A 65 -8.42 -8.12 23.15
N TYR A 66 -8.60 -7.66 24.39
CA TYR A 66 -7.78 -6.61 25.00
C TYR A 66 -7.00 -7.13 26.22
N ASN A 67 -5.82 -6.57 26.47
CA ASN A 67 -5.10 -6.77 27.74
C ASN A 67 -5.67 -5.90 28.87
N GLU A 68 -5.06 -5.96 30.07
CA GLU A 68 -5.50 -5.18 31.25
C GLU A 68 -5.36 -3.65 31.06
N ASP A 69 -4.55 -3.21 30.09
CA ASP A 69 -4.32 -1.80 29.76
C ASP A 69 -5.21 -1.32 28.58
N LEU A 70 -6.18 -2.13 28.15
CA LEU A 70 -7.08 -1.85 27.02
C LEU A 70 -6.37 -1.73 25.66
N GLN A 71 -5.26 -2.45 25.49
CA GLN A 71 -4.60 -2.58 24.21
C GLN A 71 -5.03 -3.87 23.53
N VAL A 72 -5.25 -3.83 22.22
CA VAL A 72 -5.64 -4.99 21.42
C VAL A 72 -4.51 -6.02 21.40
N THR A 73 -4.81 -7.25 21.79
CA THR A 73 -3.90 -8.40 21.74
C THR A 73 -4.33 -9.45 20.72
N GLU A 74 -5.59 -9.43 20.30
CA GLU A 74 -6.11 -10.30 19.24
C GLU A 74 -7.24 -9.61 18.48
N VAL A 75 -7.27 -9.83 17.17
CA VAL A 75 -8.39 -9.47 16.29
C VAL A 75 -8.78 -10.70 15.50
N THR A 76 -10.07 -11.05 15.51
CA THR A 76 -10.64 -12.09 14.65
C THR A 76 -11.70 -11.49 13.75
N GLY A 77 -11.52 -11.55 12.43
CA GLY A 77 -12.53 -11.22 11.43
C GLY A 77 -13.10 -12.48 10.81
N ILE A 78 -14.42 -12.58 10.70
CA ILE A 78 -15.15 -13.63 10.00
C ILE A 78 -15.93 -12.95 8.87
N TYR A 79 -15.69 -13.37 7.64
CA TYR A 79 -16.45 -12.95 6.47
C TYR A 79 -17.23 -14.16 5.96
N GLU A 80 -18.53 -14.02 5.74
CA GLU A 80 -19.43 -15.03 5.20
C GLU A 80 -20.14 -14.47 3.97
N ASP A 81 -20.32 -15.33 2.97
CA ASP A 81 -21.03 -15.04 1.71
C ASP A 81 -22.08 -16.12 1.50
N ASP A 82 -23.30 -15.77 1.10
CA ASP A 82 -24.50 -16.59 0.85
C ASP A 82 -25.09 -16.12 -0.48
N GLU A 83 -24.46 -16.53 -1.59
CA GLU A 83 -24.80 -16.07 -2.94
C GLU A 83 -26.24 -16.39 -3.36
N ASN A 84 -26.90 -17.31 -2.65
CA ASN A 84 -28.25 -17.79 -2.95
C ASN A 84 -29.33 -17.29 -1.97
N ALA A 85 -28.92 -16.52 -0.96
CA ALA A 85 -29.76 -15.92 0.07
C ALA A 85 -30.73 -16.92 0.75
N ASP A 86 -30.31 -18.16 1.04
CA ASP A 86 -31.16 -19.09 1.79
C ASP A 86 -30.97 -18.99 3.32
N GLY A 87 -30.09 -18.09 3.75
CA GLY A 87 -29.69 -17.85 5.13
C GLY A 87 -28.56 -18.76 5.60
N ILE A 88 -27.96 -19.54 4.70
CA ILE A 88 -26.83 -20.44 4.96
C ILE A 88 -25.65 -19.99 4.10
N ALA A 89 -24.57 -19.61 4.76
CA ALA A 89 -23.32 -19.23 4.12
C ALA A 89 -22.83 -20.26 3.08
N ASP A 90 -22.60 -19.78 1.86
CA ASP A 90 -21.90 -20.45 0.76
C ASP A 90 -20.37 -20.42 0.92
N SER A 91 -19.81 -19.42 1.58
CA SER A 91 -18.39 -19.39 1.91
C SER A 91 -18.13 -18.72 3.26
N ARG A 92 -16.99 -19.05 3.87
CA ARG A 92 -16.55 -18.40 5.10
C ARG A 92 -15.04 -18.22 5.11
N THR A 93 -14.59 -17.02 5.40
CA THR A 93 -13.19 -16.68 5.64
C THR A 93 -13.00 -16.23 7.07
N ILE A 94 -11.98 -16.74 7.77
CA ILE A 94 -11.63 -16.39 9.15
C ILE A 94 -10.19 -15.88 9.17
N ASN A 95 -10.00 -14.64 9.62
CA ASN A 95 -8.70 -14.01 9.80
C ASN A 95 -8.47 -13.75 11.29
N THR A 96 -7.47 -14.37 11.90
CA THR A 96 -7.09 -14.12 13.31
C THR A 96 -5.67 -13.59 13.37
N SER A 97 -5.47 -12.41 13.95
CA SER A 97 -4.14 -11.82 14.20
C SER A 97 -3.93 -11.61 15.69
N THR A 98 -2.74 -11.97 16.21
CA THR A 98 -2.35 -11.71 17.60
C THR A 98 -1.20 -10.71 17.66
N TYR A 99 -1.16 -9.92 18.74
CA TYR A 99 -0.26 -8.79 18.88
C TYR A 99 0.42 -8.77 20.24
N ASP A 100 1.67 -8.31 20.27
CA ASP A 100 2.34 -7.85 21.48
C ASP A 100 2.38 -6.31 21.49
N PRO A 101 1.51 -5.66 22.27
CA PRO A 101 1.46 -4.20 22.35
C PRO A 101 2.67 -3.58 23.06
N THR A 102 3.55 -4.40 23.67
CA THR A 102 4.76 -3.92 24.35
C THR A 102 5.97 -3.83 23.43
N ILE A 103 5.92 -4.47 22.26
CA ILE A 103 6.98 -4.46 21.26
C ILE A 103 6.59 -3.49 20.15
N THR A 104 7.43 -2.49 19.91
CA THR A 104 7.37 -1.70 18.67
C THR A 104 8.30 -2.37 17.66
N ALA A 105 7.73 -3.06 16.67
CA ALA A 105 8.55 -3.71 15.64
C ALA A 105 9.34 -2.65 14.84
N GLU A 106 10.63 -2.89 14.60
CA GLU A 106 11.43 -2.05 13.69
C GLU A 106 11.12 -2.36 12.21
N GLU A 107 10.74 -3.61 11.93
CA GLU A 107 10.44 -4.12 10.60
C GLU A 107 9.28 -5.14 10.70
N ILE A 108 8.24 -4.99 9.89
CA ILE A 108 7.23 -6.03 9.70
C ILE A 108 7.30 -6.54 8.26
N MET A 109 7.55 -7.84 8.12
CA MET A 109 7.64 -8.53 6.83
C MET A 109 6.28 -9.04 6.34
N ILE A 110 5.22 -8.22 6.39
CA ILE A 110 3.90 -8.64 5.91
C ILE A 110 3.77 -8.29 4.43
N LYS A 111 3.65 -9.33 3.59
CA LYS A 111 3.39 -9.19 2.14
C LYS A 111 1.90 -9.13 1.80
N SER A 112 0.99 -9.27 2.77
CA SER A 112 -0.45 -9.35 2.50
C SER A 112 -1.10 -7.95 2.46
N ALA A 113 -1.92 -7.70 1.43
CA ALA A 113 -2.63 -6.44 1.20
C ALA A 113 -3.73 -6.14 2.24
N VAL A 114 -4.21 -7.16 2.97
CA VAL A 114 -5.39 -7.06 3.85
C VAL A 114 -5.12 -6.16 5.07
N GLN A 115 -3.91 -6.17 5.64
CA GLN A 115 -3.57 -5.27 6.75
C GLN A 115 -3.25 -3.83 6.31
N LYS A 116 -3.06 -3.59 5.00
CA LYS A 116 -2.70 -2.26 4.51
C LYS A 116 -3.85 -1.26 4.59
N VAL A 117 -5.08 -1.77 4.57
CA VAL A 117 -6.31 -0.98 4.70
C VAL A 117 -6.58 -0.63 6.17
N ALA A 118 -6.32 -1.56 7.09
CA ALA A 118 -6.48 -1.32 8.54
C ALA A 118 -5.29 -0.59 9.20
N ALA A 119 -4.09 -0.63 8.60
CA ALA A 119 -2.90 0.08 9.09
C ALA A 119 -1.95 0.42 7.93
N PRO A 120 -1.96 1.66 7.41
CA PRO A 120 -1.11 2.09 6.29
C PRO A 120 0.39 2.25 6.64
N SER A 121 0.85 1.70 7.77
CA SER A 121 2.26 1.70 8.14
C SER A 121 2.67 0.31 8.61
N ASN A 122 3.93 -0.04 8.38
CA ASN A 122 4.62 -1.27 8.81
C ASN A 122 4.65 -1.46 10.32
N ASN A 123 3.99 -0.61 11.09
CA ASN A 123 3.62 -0.87 12.47
C ASN A 123 2.11 -1.04 12.53
N SER A 124 1.65 -2.23 12.92
CA SER A 124 0.29 -2.36 13.40
C SER A 124 0.11 -1.37 14.54
N VAL A 125 -1.01 -0.64 14.51
CA VAL A 125 -1.42 0.26 15.59
C VAL A 125 -1.62 -0.47 16.93
N PHE A 126 -1.58 -1.82 16.93
CA PHE A 126 -1.73 -2.69 18.10
C PHE A 126 -0.39 -3.23 18.64
N GLY A 127 0.75 -2.87 18.05
CA GLY A 127 2.07 -3.40 18.42
C GLY A 127 2.61 -4.44 17.43
N ALA A 128 3.60 -5.23 17.83
CA ALA A 128 4.20 -6.23 16.96
C ALA A 128 3.26 -7.42 16.72
N VAL A 129 3.07 -7.83 15.47
CA VAL A 129 2.27 -9.01 15.12
C VAL A 129 3.01 -10.27 15.54
N LEU A 130 2.41 -11.14 16.36
CA LEU A 130 3.03 -12.41 16.76
C LEU A 130 2.59 -13.57 15.85
N SER A 131 1.32 -13.58 15.45
CA SER A 131 0.78 -14.57 14.53
C SER A 131 -0.34 -13.99 13.67
N HIS A 132 -0.52 -14.54 12.48
CA HIS A 132 -1.66 -14.28 11.62
C HIS A 132 -2.13 -15.58 10.97
N ILE A 133 -3.41 -15.91 11.13
CA ILE A 133 -4.02 -17.14 10.64
C ILE A 133 -5.18 -16.75 9.73
N LEU A 134 -5.18 -17.25 8.50
CA LEU A 134 -6.28 -17.14 7.55
C LEU A 134 -6.82 -18.55 7.28
N VAL A 135 -8.13 -18.74 7.37
CA VAL A 135 -8.81 -20.01 7.08
C VAL A 135 -9.99 -19.73 6.17
N GLU A 136 -10.07 -20.40 5.03
CA GLU A 136 -11.19 -20.28 4.08
C GLU A 136 -11.94 -21.60 4.00
N TYR A 137 -13.25 -21.51 3.92
CA TYR A 137 -14.20 -22.60 3.74
C TYR A 137 -15.11 -22.25 2.57
N ARG A 138 -15.53 -23.26 1.79
CA ARG A 138 -16.58 -23.13 0.78
C ARG A 138 -17.73 -24.09 1.07
N SER A 139 -18.86 -23.89 0.41
CA SER A 139 -20.03 -24.75 0.54
C SER A 139 -19.80 -26.07 -0.16
N ASN A 140 -20.37 -27.11 0.44
CA ASN A 140 -20.45 -28.40 -0.19
C ASN A 140 -21.56 -28.35 -1.25
N GLU A 141 -21.20 -28.55 -2.53
CA GLU A 141 -22.13 -28.49 -3.67
C GLU A 141 -23.37 -29.41 -3.52
N VAL A 142 -23.30 -30.45 -2.67
CA VAL A 142 -24.40 -31.41 -2.46
C VAL A 142 -25.33 -31.01 -1.32
N SER A 143 -24.81 -30.48 -0.21
CA SER A 143 -25.63 -30.09 0.95
C SER A 143 -26.03 -28.62 0.98
N GLY A 144 -25.26 -27.74 0.32
CA GLY A 144 -25.38 -26.28 0.48
C GLY A 144 -24.88 -25.76 1.83
N GLU A 145 -24.33 -26.63 2.69
CA GLU A 145 -23.75 -26.23 3.97
C GLU A 145 -22.24 -25.97 3.81
N ILE A 146 -21.67 -25.02 4.57
CA ILE A 146 -20.21 -24.85 4.68
C ILE A 146 -19.55 -26.21 4.94
N ALA A 147 -18.50 -26.52 4.18
CA ALA A 147 -17.72 -27.72 4.35
C ALA A 147 -17.17 -27.85 5.79
N GLU A 148 -17.14 -29.09 6.32
CA GLU A 148 -16.57 -29.35 7.65
C GLU A 148 -15.07 -29.00 7.70
N TYR A 149 -14.38 -29.09 6.56
CA TYR A 149 -12.96 -28.84 6.41
C TYR A 149 -12.70 -27.61 5.53
N PRO A 150 -11.70 -26.77 5.89
CA PRO A 150 -11.37 -25.60 5.10
C PRO A 150 -10.71 -25.99 3.77
N ASN A 151 -10.98 -25.28 2.68
CA ASN A 151 -10.26 -25.49 1.43
C ASN A 151 -8.82 -24.93 1.50
N TYR A 152 -8.61 -23.94 2.35
CA TYR A 152 -7.34 -23.22 2.46
C TYR A 152 -7.07 -22.79 3.91
N ARG A 153 -5.82 -22.92 4.33
CA ARG A 153 -5.33 -22.39 5.60
C ARG A 153 -3.94 -21.81 5.43
N ARG A 154 -3.72 -20.62 5.96
CA ARG A 154 -2.42 -19.95 6.03
C ARG A 154 -2.11 -19.57 7.47
N GLU A 155 -0.87 -19.80 7.89
CA GLU A 155 -0.37 -19.45 9.21
C GLU A 155 0.96 -18.71 9.09
N GLU A 156 1.04 -17.54 9.71
CA GLU A 156 2.22 -16.70 9.78
C GLU A 156 2.60 -16.55 11.25
N SER A 157 3.90 -16.65 11.56
CA SER A 157 4.41 -16.44 12.92
C SER A 157 5.68 -15.60 12.91
N TYR A 158 5.82 -14.77 13.94
CA TYR A 158 6.92 -13.82 14.06
C TYR A 158 7.52 -13.91 15.47
N THR A 159 8.84 -13.75 15.55
CA THR A 159 9.54 -13.55 16.82
C THR A 159 10.47 -12.36 16.73
N TYR A 160 10.66 -11.67 17.85
CA TYR A 160 11.39 -10.40 17.92
C TYR A 160 12.44 -10.43 19.03
N THR A 161 13.44 -9.57 18.91
CA THR A 161 14.29 -9.16 20.04
C THR A 161 13.50 -8.22 20.98
N ASP A 162 14.04 -7.96 22.16
CA ASP A 162 13.44 -7.01 23.12
C ASP A 162 13.37 -5.57 22.54
N GLU A 163 14.24 -5.25 21.58
CA GLU A 163 14.26 -3.98 20.84
C GLU A 163 13.30 -3.95 19.64
N GLY A 164 12.59 -5.05 19.34
CA GLY A 164 11.63 -5.12 18.24
C GLY A 164 12.21 -5.52 16.89
N LYS A 165 13.45 -6.05 16.84
CA LYS A 165 14.02 -6.60 15.60
C LYS A 165 13.52 -8.02 15.32
N VAL A 166 13.12 -8.31 14.09
CA VAL A 166 12.66 -9.67 13.73
C VAL A 166 13.80 -10.68 13.86
N LEU A 167 13.58 -11.73 14.63
CA LEU A 167 14.47 -12.90 14.75
C LEU A 167 14.07 -14.01 13.79
N SER A 168 12.76 -14.26 13.66
CA SER A 168 12.22 -15.29 12.79
C SER A 168 10.87 -14.86 12.23
N TYR A 169 10.64 -15.20 10.97
CA TYR A 169 9.35 -15.19 10.31
C TYR A 169 9.11 -16.58 9.72
N SER A 170 7.96 -17.17 10.00
CA SER A 170 7.54 -18.42 9.37
C SER A 170 6.18 -18.27 8.72
N TYR A 171 5.99 -18.99 7.64
CA TYR A 171 4.81 -18.96 6.80
C TYR A 171 4.47 -20.39 6.41
N LEU A 172 3.26 -20.83 6.71
CA LEU A 172 2.73 -22.14 6.33
C LEU A 172 1.45 -21.93 5.53
N ARG A 173 1.27 -22.72 4.49
CA ARG A 173 0.08 -22.74 3.65
C ARG A 173 -0.35 -24.19 3.46
N PHE A 174 -1.65 -24.45 3.57
CA PHE A 174 -2.25 -25.76 3.42
C PHE A 174 -3.48 -25.64 2.53
N TYR A 175 -3.65 -26.61 1.64
CA TYR A 175 -4.86 -26.82 0.87
C TYR A 175 -5.45 -28.19 1.25
N TYR A 176 -6.74 -28.26 1.51
CA TYR A 176 -7.41 -29.52 1.86
C TYR A 176 -8.49 -29.88 0.85
N ASN A 177 -8.74 -31.18 0.71
CA ASN A 177 -9.93 -31.68 0.07
C ASN A 177 -11.14 -31.45 0.99
N GLU A 178 -12.13 -30.72 0.51
CA GLU A 178 -13.31 -30.32 1.28
C GLU A 178 -14.23 -31.51 1.65
N GLU A 179 -14.17 -32.62 0.89
CA GLU A 179 -15.04 -33.78 1.12
C GLU A 179 -14.58 -34.64 2.31
N ASP A 180 -13.27 -34.74 2.56
CA ASP A 180 -12.71 -35.66 3.55
C ASP A 180 -11.62 -35.06 4.45
N GLY A 181 -11.26 -33.79 4.24
CA GLY A 181 -10.26 -33.07 5.02
C GLY A 181 -8.83 -33.55 4.81
N THR A 182 -8.58 -34.37 3.78
CA THR A 182 -7.21 -34.78 3.45
C THR A 182 -6.41 -33.61 2.92
N LEU A 183 -5.14 -33.53 3.31
CA LEU A 183 -4.23 -32.52 2.79
C LEU A 183 -3.95 -32.80 1.31
N SER A 184 -4.12 -31.80 0.46
CA SER A 184 -3.83 -31.89 -0.97
C SER A 184 -2.48 -31.25 -1.33
N GLU A 185 -2.12 -30.17 -0.65
CA GLU A 185 -0.87 -29.45 -0.88
C GLU A 185 -0.46 -28.72 0.40
N SER A 186 0.83 -28.61 0.65
CA SER A 186 1.36 -27.68 1.63
C SER A 186 2.62 -26.96 1.15
N TYR A 187 2.79 -25.74 1.62
CA TYR A 187 3.98 -24.95 1.43
C TYR A 187 4.46 -24.39 2.76
N SER A 188 5.77 -24.44 2.99
CA SER A 188 6.40 -23.79 4.13
C SER A 188 7.44 -22.78 3.65
N HIS A 189 7.59 -21.70 4.40
CA HIS A 189 8.67 -20.74 4.24
C HIS A 189 9.10 -20.23 5.61
N THR A 190 10.40 -20.06 5.80
CA THR A 190 10.97 -19.57 7.06
C THR A 190 12.18 -18.71 6.77
N ARG A 191 12.20 -17.51 7.36
CA ARG A 191 13.34 -16.60 7.34
C ARG A 191 13.81 -16.35 8.77
N THR A 192 15.10 -16.48 9.03
CA THR A 192 15.70 -16.19 10.34
C THR A 192 16.84 -15.20 10.20
N LYS A 193 17.04 -14.39 11.24
CA LYS A 193 18.15 -13.44 11.36
C LYS A 193 18.84 -13.64 12.70
N THR A 194 20.17 -13.57 12.72
CA THR A 194 20.95 -13.49 13.96
C THR A 194 21.77 -12.22 13.98
N TYR A 195 21.94 -11.65 15.17
CA TYR A 195 22.56 -10.36 15.37
C TYR A 195 23.79 -10.47 16.28
N ASP A 196 24.80 -9.63 16.05
CA ASP A 196 25.91 -9.45 16.99
C ASP A 196 25.52 -8.56 18.18
N GLU A 197 26.49 -8.30 19.08
CA GLU A 197 26.28 -7.47 20.27
C GLU A 197 25.97 -5.99 19.96
N ASP A 198 26.31 -5.52 18.75
CA ASP A 198 25.99 -4.19 18.25
C ASP A 198 24.64 -4.17 17.49
N GLY A 199 23.95 -5.30 17.43
CA GLY A 199 22.66 -5.46 16.77
C GLY A 199 22.72 -5.53 15.25
N LYS A 200 23.88 -5.88 14.66
CA LYS A 200 24.05 -6.07 13.21
C LYS A 200 23.82 -7.51 12.81
N THR A 201 23.19 -7.72 11.67
CA THR A 201 22.94 -9.08 11.16
C THR A 201 24.26 -9.75 10.78
N ILE A 202 24.54 -10.92 11.36
CA ILE A 202 25.74 -11.73 11.06
C ILE A 202 25.41 -12.99 10.27
N GLU A 203 24.16 -13.45 10.33
CA GLU A 203 23.64 -14.56 9.54
C GLU A 203 22.17 -14.33 9.25
N GLU A 204 21.78 -14.64 8.03
CA GLU A 204 20.40 -14.68 7.59
C GLU A 204 20.16 -16.01 6.87
N SER A 205 19.06 -16.68 7.19
CA SER A 205 18.62 -17.86 6.45
C SER A 205 17.22 -17.66 5.91
N ASP A 206 16.99 -18.15 4.70
CA ASP A 206 15.70 -18.17 4.02
C ASP A 206 15.49 -19.59 3.49
N SER A 207 14.38 -20.22 3.83
CA SER A 207 14.05 -21.57 3.37
C SER A 207 12.61 -21.65 2.94
N SER A 208 12.33 -22.44 1.92
CA SER A 208 10.98 -22.82 1.52
C SER A 208 10.90 -24.29 1.14
N SER A 209 9.73 -24.88 1.27
CA SER A 209 9.47 -26.26 0.87
C SER A 209 8.05 -26.44 0.38
N ASP A 210 7.87 -27.34 -0.58
CA ASP A 210 6.59 -27.63 -1.24
C ASP A 210 6.32 -29.13 -1.16
N ASP A 211 5.08 -29.49 -0.82
CA ASP A 211 4.48 -30.83 -0.89
C ASP A 211 3.19 -30.66 -1.71
N ASN A 212 3.26 -30.87 -3.02
CA ASN A 212 2.17 -30.56 -3.97
C ASN A 212 1.12 -31.68 -4.08
N ASP A 213 1.34 -32.83 -3.44
CA ASP A 213 0.37 -33.93 -3.43
C ASP A 213 -0.17 -34.29 -2.03
N GLY A 214 0.34 -33.60 -1.00
CA GLY A 214 -0.14 -33.71 0.38
C GLY A 214 0.17 -35.06 1.01
N ASP A 215 1.10 -35.84 0.44
CA ASP A 215 1.46 -37.16 0.95
C ASP A 215 2.41 -37.11 2.18
N GLY A 216 2.88 -35.91 2.53
CA GLY A 216 3.80 -35.63 3.62
C GLY A 216 5.28 -35.79 3.24
N VAL A 217 5.60 -35.98 1.96
CA VAL A 217 6.94 -35.99 1.39
C VAL A 217 7.13 -34.72 0.57
N LEU A 218 8.21 -33.99 0.83
CA LEU A 218 8.53 -32.77 0.09
C LEU A 218 8.88 -33.10 -1.37
N ASP A 219 8.24 -32.41 -2.30
CA ASP A 219 8.56 -32.44 -3.73
C ASP A 219 9.76 -31.55 -4.04
N SER A 220 9.81 -30.39 -3.41
CA SER A 220 10.90 -29.45 -3.59
C SER A 220 11.22 -28.67 -2.33
N SER A 221 12.47 -28.27 -2.19
CA SER A 221 12.88 -27.33 -1.16
C SER A 221 13.98 -26.43 -1.65
N ARG A 222 14.04 -25.22 -1.08
CA ARG A 222 15.08 -24.24 -1.31
C ARG A 222 15.55 -23.71 0.02
N SER A 223 16.86 -23.53 0.17
CA SER A 223 17.46 -22.93 1.35
C SER A 223 18.60 -22.00 0.94
N THR A 224 18.58 -20.77 1.40
CA THR A 224 19.64 -19.79 1.23
C THR A 224 20.17 -19.42 2.61
N ILE A 225 21.48 -19.54 2.82
CA ILE A 225 22.14 -19.09 4.05
C ILE A 225 23.18 -18.05 3.68
N CYS A 226 23.03 -16.85 4.20
CA CYS A 226 23.96 -15.75 4.03
C CYS A 226 24.69 -15.47 5.34
N THR A 227 26.01 -15.33 5.27
CA THR A 227 26.85 -14.91 6.41
C THR A 227 27.49 -13.57 6.11
N MET A 228 27.53 -12.68 7.10
CA MET A 228 28.01 -11.31 6.99
C MET A 228 29.19 -11.10 7.94
N THR A 229 30.25 -10.44 7.48
CA THR A 229 31.42 -10.13 8.30
C THR A 229 31.73 -8.64 8.29
N TYR A 230 32.06 -8.10 9.46
CA TYR A 230 32.33 -6.68 9.66
C TYR A 230 33.78 -6.43 10.09
N ASP A 231 34.33 -5.27 9.72
CA ASP A 231 35.62 -4.82 10.25
C ASP A 231 35.49 -4.24 11.67
N SER A 232 36.61 -3.82 12.27
CA SER A 232 36.63 -3.23 13.61
C SER A 232 35.95 -1.86 13.71
N ASN A 233 35.68 -1.19 12.58
CA ASN A 233 34.89 0.05 12.54
C ASN A 233 33.41 -0.26 12.34
N GLY A 234 33.07 -1.53 12.11
CA GLY A 234 31.72 -1.99 11.93
C GLY A 234 31.22 -1.95 10.48
N TYR A 235 32.09 -1.75 9.49
CA TYR A 235 31.73 -1.78 8.08
C TYR A 235 31.62 -3.22 7.56
N LEU A 236 30.58 -3.52 6.77
CA LEU A 236 30.40 -4.82 6.15
C LEU A 236 31.53 -5.08 5.14
N THR A 237 32.37 -6.07 5.39
CA THR A 237 33.54 -6.42 4.55
C THR A 237 33.27 -7.57 3.60
N SER A 238 32.37 -8.49 3.96
CA SER A 238 31.98 -9.60 3.10
C SER A 238 30.56 -10.07 3.41
N GLN A 239 29.85 -10.50 2.37
CA GLN A 239 28.65 -11.31 2.46
C GLN A 239 28.87 -12.58 1.62
N SER A 240 28.56 -13.75 2.16
CA SER A 240 28.63 -15.02 1.44
C SER A 240 27.32 -15.76 1.59
N CYS A 241 26.64 -16.03 0.48
CA CYS A 241 25.37 -16.72 0.42
C CYS A 241 25.52 -18.06 -0.29
N THR A 242 24.97 -19.12 0.31
CA THR A 242 24.87 -20.45 -0.31
C THR A 242 23.40 -20.77 -0.51
N ARG A 243 22.98 -20.95 -1.77
CA ARG A 243 21.64 -21.42 -2.13
C ARG A 243 21.71 -22.92 -2.45
N THR A 244 20.89 -23.70 -1.77
CA THR A 244 20.66 -25.12 -2.04
C THR A 244 19.23 -25.29 -2.54
N GLU A 245 19.04 -25.96 -3.66
CA GLU A 245 17.72 -26.37 -4.15
C GLU A 245 17.68 -27.88 -4.26
N ASP A 246 16.67 -28.54 -3.68
CA ASP A 246 16.44 -29.97 -3.80
C ASP A 246 15.10 -30.21 -4.49
N GLY A 247 15.16 -30.67 -5.74
CA GLY A 247 14.02 -31.11 -6.56
C GLY A 247 14.32 -32.45 -7.24
N GLY A 248 15.17 -33.28 -6.62
CA GLY A 248 15.60 -34.59 -7.13
C GLY A 248 17.08 -34.67 -7.56
N ASP A 249 17.72 -33.55 -7.88
CA ASP A 249 19.18 -33.42 -8.00
C ASP A 249 19.63 -32.11 -7.35
N PRO A 250 20.28 -32.15 -6.17
CA PRO A 250 20.54 -30.94 -5.42
C PRO A 250 21.56 -30.05 -6.13
N THR A 251 21.15 -28.82 -6.45
CA THR A 251 22.06 -27.78 -6.95
C THR A 251 22.53 -26.92 -5.79
N VAL A 252 23.78 -26.48 -5.86
CA VAL A 252 24.37 -25.57 -4.88
C VAL A 252 25.00 -24.41 -5.63
N ASP A 253 24.44 -23.23 -5.44
CA ASP A 253 24.97 -21.97 -5.96
C ASP A 253 25.57 -21.18 -4.81
N GLU A 254 26.74 -20.58 -5.05
CA GLU A 254 27.44 -19.77 -4.06
C GLU A 254 27.63 -18.37 -4.63
N MET A 255 27.28 -17.35 -3.86
CA MET A 255 27.54 -15.94 -4.17
C MET A 255 28.38 -15.35 -3.06
N THR A 256 29.45 -14.64 -3.41
CA THR A 256 30.26 -13.87 -2.46
C THR A 256 30.37 -12.43 -2.93
N CYS A 257 30.02 -11.50 -2.05
CA CYS A 257 30.26 -10.08 -2.18
C CYS A 257 31.42 -9.70 -1.26
N THR A 258 32.46 -9.06 -1.80
CA THR A 258 33.59 -8.52 -1.02
C THR A 258 33.64 -7.00 -1.17
N HIS A 259 33.69 -6.29 -0.04
CA HIS A 259 33.62 -4.83 0.00
C HIS A 259 34.99 -4.22 0.31
N THR A 260 35.39 -3.21 -0.45
CA THR A 260 36.63 -2.46 -0.26
C THR A 260 36.32 -1.03 0.12
N TYR A 261 36.96 -0.56 1.19
CA TYR A 261 36.78 0.80 1.70
C TYR A 261 38.07 1.61 1.61
N THR A 262 37.94 2.90 1.29
CA THR A 262 39.02 3.89 1.36
C THR A 262 38.56 5.03 2.24
N ASP A 263 39.31 5.34 3.32
CA ASP A 263 38.97 6.40 4.28
C ASP A 263 37.55 6.28 4.89
N GLY A 264 37.06 5.04 5.04
CA GLY A 264 35.73 4.74 5.57
C GLY A 264 34.58 4.77 4.55
N LEU A 265 34.88 5.08 3.27
CA LEU A 265 33.91 5.10 2.18
C LEU A 265 34.01 3.82 1.34
N LEU A 266 32.88 3.19 1.00
CA LEU A 266 32.80 1.98 0.17
C LEU A 266 33.20 2.31 -1.27
N THR A 267 34.39 1.93 -1.72
CA THR A 267 34.86 2.28 -3.08
C THR A 267 34.61 1.19 -4.11
N GLN A 268 34.47 -0.07 -3.70
CA GLN A 268 34.22 -1.19 -4.61
C GLN A 268 33.53 -2.36 -3.91
N THR A 269 32.62 -3.02 -4.61
CA THR A 269 32.12 -4.36 -4.28
C THR A 269 32.44 -5.31 -5.42
N THR A 270 33.13 -6.41 -5.13
CA THR A 270 33.34 -7.50 -6.09
C THR A 270 32.32 -8.61 -5.83
N VAL A 271 31.60 -9.02 -6.85
CA VAL A 271 30.62 -10.11 -6.78
C VAL A 271 31.13 -11.30 -7.56
N THR A 272 31.16 -12.46 -6.92
CA THR A 272 31.52 -13.74 -7.54
C THR A 272 30.40 -14.74 -7.33
N GLU A 273 29.89 -15.36 -8.39
CA GLU A 273 28.82 -16.35 -8.33
C GLU A 273 29.25 -17.65 -9.05
N THR A 274 28.82 -18.80 -8.53
CA THR A 274 29.12 -20.11 -9.12
C THR A 274 28.59 -20.20 -10.55
N GLY A 275 29.51 -20.36 -11.51
CA GLY A 275 29.16 -20.53 -12.93
C GLY A 275 29.00 -19.22 -13.71
N GLU A 276 29.07 -18.07 -13.05
CA GLU A 276 29.03 -16.75 -13.69
C GLU A 276 30.41 -16.08 -13.73
N GLN A 277 30.58 -15.09 -14.62
CA GLN A 277 31.77 -14.24 -14.60
C GLN A 277 31.65 -13.24 -13.45
N PRO A 278 32.74 -12.98 -12.71
CA PRO A 278 32.71 -12.00 -11.64
C PRO A 278 32.51 -10.60 -12.22
N TYR A 279 31.76 -9.76 -11.51
CA TYR A 279 31.59 -8.35 -11.86
C TYR A 279 31.91 -7.46 -10.66
N THR A 280 32.07 -6.17 -10.93
CA THR A 280 32.38 -5.17 -9.91
C THR A 280 31.35 -4.06 -9.90
N LEU A 281 31.08 -3.54 -8.71
CA LEU A 281 30.35 -2.31 -8.45
C LEU A 281 31.36 -1.28 -7.94
N ASP A 282 31.67 -0.27 -8.73
CA ASP A 282 32.61 0.80 -8.38
C ASP A 282 31.86 2.05 -7.94
N PHE A 283 32.33 2.67 -6.85
CA PHE A 283 31.73 3.87 -6.28
C PHE A 283 32.73 5.03 -6.28
N THR A 284 32.25 6.22 -6.63
CA THR A 284 33.01 7.46 -6.45
C THR A 284 32.23 8.44 -5.60
N TYR A 285 32.93 9.38 -4.99
CA TYR A 285 32.37 10.33 -4.02
C TYR A 285 32.74 11.76 -4.40
N ASN A 286 31.86 12.71 -4.06
CA ASN A 286 32.17 14.14 -4.15
C ASN A 286 33.04 14.60 -2.96
N GLU A 287 33.34 15.90 -2.89
CA GLU A 287 34.20 16.47 -1.82
C GLU A 287 33.56 16.38 -0.42
N ASP A 288 32.23 16.24 -0.33
CA ASP A 288 31.47 16.11 0.91
C ASP A 288 31.29 14.64 1.36
N GLY A 289 31.83 13.68 0.60
CA GLY A 289 31.72 12.25 0.89
C GLY A 289 30.38 11.63 0.50
N LEU A 290 29.58 12.30 -0.34
CA LEU A 290 28.34 11.76 -0.92
C LEU A 290 28.64 11.01 -2.23
N VAL A 291 27.90 9.95 -2.51
CA VAL A 291 28.12 9.07 -3.68
C VAL A 291 27.88 9.84 -4.97
N ALA A 292 28.92 10.11 -5.75
CA ALA A 292 28.81 10.79 -7.03
C ALA A 292 28.43 9.82 -8.17
N THR A 293 28.99 8.61 -8.18
CA THR A 293 28.67 7.59 -9.20
C THR A 293 28.70 6.18 -8.63
N LYS A 294 27.87 5.30 -9.17
CA LYS A 294 27.94 3.84 -9.00
C LYS A 294 27.96 3.17 -10.36
N THR A 295 28.97 2.37 -10.67
CA THR A 295 29.12 1.71 -11.97
C THR A 295 29.16 0.21 -11.78
N LYS A 296 28.27 -0.53 -12.45
CA LYS A 296 28.37 -1.99 -12.60
C LYS A 296 29.02 -2.27 -13.94
N THR A 297 30.14 -2.96 -13.93
CA THR A 297 30.82 -3.43 -15.14
C THR A 297 30.76 -4.94 -15.21
N SER A 298 30.03 -5.44 -16.20
CA SER A 298 30.04 -6.83 -16.67
C SER A 298 30.60 -6.84 -18.10
N ASP A 299 31.06 -8.01 -18.60
CA ASP A 299 31.81 -8.14 -19.85
C ASP A 299 31.31 -7.24 -21.00
N ASN A 300 30.00 -7.25 -21.24
CA ASN A 300 29.36 -6.59 -22.38
C ASN A 300 28.38 -5.47 -22.01
N ASP A 301 28.09 -5.31 -20.71
CA ASP A 301 27.08 -4.37 -20.24
C ASP A 301 27.68 -3.46 -19.17
N VAL A 302 27.46 -2.15 -19.34
CA VAL A 302 27.83 -1.13 -18.36
C VAL A 302 26.56 -0.47 -17.88
N TYR A 303 26.33 -0.59 -16.58
CA TYR A 303 25.28 0.15 -15.93
C TYR A 303 25.91 1.25 -15.09
N ARG A 304 25.41 2.48 -15.19
CA ARG A 304 25.92 3.62 -14.46
C ARG A 304 24.80 4.43 -13.81
N LEU A 305 24.99 4.68 -12.52
CA LEU A 305 24.25 5.65 -11.73
C LEU A 305 25.12 6.87 -11.49
N ALA A 306 24.57 8.07 -11.62
CA ALA A 306 25.25 9.32 -11.30
C ALA A 306 24.33 10.24 -10.50
N PHE A 307 24.85 10.84 -9.44
CA PHE A 307 24.09 11.70 -8.53
C PHE A 307 24.72 13.08 -8.46
N THR A 308 23.89 14.11 -8.32
CA THR A 308 24.32 15.46 -7.97
C THR A 308 23.52 15.97 -6.77
N TYR A 309 24.14 16.87 -6.01
CA TYR A 309 23.64 17.31 -4.73
C TYR A 309 23.61 18.83 -4.64
N ASP A 310 22.68 19.36 -3.85
CA ASP A 310 22.76 20.75 -3.39
C ASP A 310 23.69 20.90 -2.18
N SER A 311 23.78 22.13 -1.65
CA SER A 311 24.63 22.46 -0.50
C SER A 311 24.18 21.85 0.84
N GLU A 312 22.96 21.32 0.92
CA GLU A 312 22.46 20.60 2.10
C GLU A 312 22.68 19.10 1.99
N GLY A 313 23.23 18.62 0.87
CA GLY A 313 23.47 17.21 0.60
C GLY A 313 22.24 16.46 0.07
N ARG A 314 21.21 17.18 -0.37
CA ARG A 314 20.00 16.58 -0.98
C ARG A 314 20.25 16.31 -2.45
N VAL A 315 19.78 15.18 -2.97
CA VAL A 315 19.95 14.82 -4.39
C VAL A 315 19.09 15.73 -5.26
N ILE A 316 19.70 16.51 -6.16
CA ILE A 316 18.98 17.38 -7.11
C ILE A 316 18.93 16.79 -8.52
N SER A 317 19.78 15.80 -8.82
CA SER A 317 19.64 15.00 -10.03
C SER A 317 20.18 13.60 -9.86
N TYR A 318 19.57 12.64 -10.55
CA TYR A 318 20.02 11.27 -10.62
C TYR A 318 19.89 10.76 -12.06
N THR A 319 20.92 10.07 -12.57
CA THR A 319 20.88 9.46 -13.90
C THR A 319 21.11 7.96 -13.77
N HIS A 320 20.21 7.16 -14.34
CA HIS A 320 20.39 5.72 -14.54
C HIS A 320 20.60 5.45 -16.02
N ARG A 321 21.79 4.99 -16.39
CA ARG A 321 22.18 4.71 -17.76
C ARG A 321 22.61 3.25 -17.91
N ASN A 322 22.03 2.56 -18.90
CA ASN A 322 22.42 1.22 -19.31
C ASN A 322 22.98 1.25 -20.73
N GLU A 323 24.19 0.71 -20.92
CA GLU A 323 24.89 0.59 -22.19
C GLU A 323 25.11 -0.90 -22.48
N ASN A 324 24.56 -1.42 -23.59
CA ASN A 324 24.64 -2.84 -23.93
C ASN A 324 25.43 -3.07 -25.23
N ASP A 325 26.37 -4.02 -25.22
CA ASP A 325 27.14 -4.53 -26.37
C ASP A 325 26.96 -6.07 -26.48
N TYR A 326 25.82 -6.48 -27.02
CA TYR A 326 25.41 -7.88 -27.17
C TYR A 326 26.37 -8.73 -28.00
N ASP A 327 27.10 -8.14 -28.96
CA ASP A 327 28.05 -8.87 -29.81
C ASP A 327 29.51 -8.79 -29.35
N GLY A 328 29.80 -8.00 -28.32
CA GLY A 328 31.13 -7.88 -27.71
C GLY A 328 32.17 -7.36 -28.70
N ASP A 329 31.75 -6.48 -29.61
CA ASP A 329 32.61 -5.90 -30.64
C ASP A 329 33.14 -4.50 -30.28
N ASP A 330 32.92 -4.08 -29.03
CA ASP A 330 33.18 -2.76 -28.46
C ASP A 330 32.33 -1.65 -29.10
N ILE A 331 31.21 -1.99 -29.76
CA ILE A 331 30.24 -1.05 -30.32
C ILE A 331 28.88 -1.24 -29.63
N LEU A 332 28.45 -0.19 -28.90
CA LEU A 332 27.16 -0.22 -28.22
C LEU A 332 26.02 -0.50 -29.21
N ASN A 333 25.21 -1.52 -28.92
CA ASN A 333 24.00 -1.80 -29.67
C ASN A 333 22.82 -0.99 -29.15
N SER A 334 22.78 -0.64 -27.86
CA SER A 334 21.74 0.21 -27.31
C SER A 334 22.17 0.99 -26.08
N VAL A 335 21.55 2.15 -25.88
CA VAL A 335 21.66 2.97 -24.67
C VAL A 335 20.27 3.30 -24.16
N THR A 336 20.01 3.02 -22.88
CA THR A 336 18.81 3.47 -22.18
C THR A 336 19.22 4.41 -21.07
N GLU A 337 18.58 5.58 -20.97
CA GLU A 337 18.89 6.58 -19.96
C GLU A 337 17.60 7.08 -19.30
N TYR A 338 17.58 7.09 -17.97
CA TYR A 338 16.56 7.77 -17.18
C TYR A 338 17.22 8.91 -16.41
N LEU A 339 16.77 10.14 -16.64
CA LEU A 339 17.24 11.33 -15.95
C LEU A 339 16.16 11.83 -14.99
N TYR A 340 16.51 11.95 -13.73
CA TYR A 340 15.68 12.47 -12.66
C TYR A 340 16.23 13.83 -12.25
N THR A 341 15.35 14.80 -12.05
CA THR A 341 15.70 16.08 -11.42
C THR A 341 14.73 16.40 -10.31
N PHE A 342 15.22 17.02 -9.24
CA PHE A 342 14.45 17.32 -8.04
C PHE A 342 14.72 18.77 -7.62
N SER A 343 13.69 19.48 -7.19
CA SER A 343 13.78 20.80 -6.58
C SER A 343 13.11 20.81 -5.22
N TYR A 344 13.66 21.55 -4.27
CA TYR A 344 13.18 21.59 -2.88
C TYR A 344 12.89 23.01 -2.43
N ASP A 345 11.96 23.16 -1.50
CA ASP A 345 11.76 24.41 -0.77
C ASP A 345 12.77 24.57 0.41
N ASP A 346 12.67 25.69 1.11
CA ASP A 346 13.52 26.01 2.27
C ASP A 346 13.29 25.07 3.48
N SER A 347 12.21 24.29 3.48
CA SER A 347 11.92 23.28 4.51
C SER A 347 12.38 21.87 4.11
N GLY A 348 12.99 21.71 2.93
CA GLY A 348 13.43 20.42 2.41
C GLY A 348 12.34 19.57 1.77
N ARG A 349 11.16 20.13 1.51
CA ARG A 349 10.06 19.43 0.82
C ARG A 349 10.24 19.54 -0.68
N ILE A 350 9.89 18.50 -1.43
CA ILE A 350 10.00 18.53 -2.89
C ILE A 350 8.96 19.46 -3.50
N THR A 351 9.38 20.35 -4.39
CA THR A 351 8.50 21.28 -5.11
C THR A 351 8.36 20.90 -6.57
N GLU A 352 9.34 20.17 -7.12
CA GLU A 352 9.30 19.67 -8.48
C GLU A 352 10.13 18.39 -8.57
N TYR A 353 9.62 17.41 -9.30
CA TYR A 353 10.37 16.25 -9.76
C TYR A 353 10.07 16.02 -11.23
N SER A 354 11.09 15.80 -12.05
CA SER A 354 10.89 15.31 -13.41
C SER A 354 11.69 14.05 -13.70
N ARG A 355 11.11 13.19 -14.53
CA ARG A 355 11.71 11.98 -15.07
C ARG A 355 11.71 12.06 -16.59
N GLN A 356 12.89 12.07 -17.17
CA GLN A 356 13.07 11.96 -18.61
C GLN A 356 13.58 10.56 -18.98
N TYR A 357 12.87 9.86 -19.85
CA TYR A 357 13.28 8.60 -20.44
C TYR A 357 13.84 8.85 -21.84
N ARG A 358 15.01 8.26 -22.13
CA ARG A 358 15.64 8.30 -23.44
C ARG A 358 16.09 6.91 -23.84
N TYR A 359 15.82 6.53 -25.08
CA TYR A 359 16.20 5.23 -25.61
C TYR A 359 16.77 5.33 -27.00
N ASP A 360 17.95 4.75 -27.19
CA ASP A 360 18.66 4.67 -28.48
C ASP A 360 18.99 3.20 -28.78
N ASN A 361 18.49 2.69 -29.90
CA ASN A 361 18.74 1.32 -30.37
C ASN A 361 19.77 1.26 -31.51
N THR A 362 20.36 2.41 -31.90
CA THR A 362 21.45 2.53 -32.85
C THR A 362 22.41 3.67 -32.45
N PRO A 363 23.22 3.50 -31.38
CA PRO A 363 24.09 4.55 -30.83
C PRO A 363 25.12 5.16 -31.79
N ALA A 364 25.30 4.55 -32.98
CA ALA A 364 26.10 5.10 -34.06
C ALA A 364 25.51 6.37 -34.70
N THR A 365 24.22 6.66 -34.49
CA THR A 365 23.55 7.90 -34.92
C THR A 365 23.12 8.71 -33.70
N PRO A 366 23.33 10.05 -33.69
CA PRO A 366 23.14 10.88 -32.50
C PRO A 366 21.68 11.18 -32.11
N GLU A 367 20.71 10.38 -32.56
CA GLU A 367 19.28 10.62 -32.38
C GLU A 367 18.68 9.49 -31.53
N TYR A 368 18.01 9.85 -30.43
CA TYR A 368 17.27 8.89 -29.62
C TYR A 368 16.04 8.42 -30.41
N SER A 369 15.69 7.15 -30.28
CA SER A 369 14.47 6.57 -30.86
C SER A 369 13.20 6.84 -30.03
N SER A 370 13.35 7.31 -28.80
CA SER A 370 12.26 7.73 -27.91
C SER A 370 12.81 8.70 -26.86
N ASN A 371 12.02 9.75 -26.57
CA ASN A 371 12.32 10.77 -25.58
C ASN A 371 11.01 11.27 -24.97
N GLU A 372 10.79 10.94 -23.69
CA GLU A 372 9.57 11.25 -22.92
C GLU A 372 9.98 11.94 -21.62
N ILE A 373 9.19 12.92 -21.17
CA ILE A 373 9.36 13.55 -19.86
C ILE A 373 8.05 13.61 -19.08
N ASP A 374 8.13 13.15 -17.84
CA ASP A 374 7.11 13.31 -16.81
C ASP A 374 7.56 14.39 -15.84
N THR A 375 6.71 15.36 -15.54
CA THR A 375 6.99 16.44 -14.58
C THR A 375 5.89 16.53 -13.54
N HIS A 376 6.28 16.51 -12.28
CA HIS A 376 5.44 16.60 -11.10
C HIS A 376 5.80 17.88 -10.34
N ILE A 377 4.81 18.73 -10.04
CA ILE A 377 5.01 19.99 -9.33
C ILE A 377 4.11 19.99 -8.09
N TYR A 378 4.67 20.41 -6.96
CA TYR A 378 3.99 20.44 -5.67
C TYR A 378 4.08 21.84 -5.06
N SER A 379 3.00 22.29 -4.44
CA SER A 379 3.00 23.46 -3.56
C SER A 379 2.46 23.09 -2.19
N TYR A 380 2.89 23.83 -1.17
CA TYR A 380 2.49 23.58 0.22
C TYR A 380 1.98 24.84 0.89
N THR A 381 1.04 24.62 1.80
CA THR A 381 0.64 25.60 2.82
C THR A 381 1.79 25.87 3.80
N GLU A 382 1.65 26.98 4.55
CA GLU A 382 2.59 27.34 5.62
C GLU A 382 2.68 26.27 6.72
N SER A 383 1.63 25.48 6.94
CA SER A 383 1.56 24.45 7.98
C SER A 383 2.12 23.08 7.59
N GLY A 384 2.58 22.92 6.34
CA GLY A 384 3.15 21.65 5.87
C GLY A 384 2.30 20.90 4.86
N SER A 385 0.98 21.12 4.83
CA SER A 385 0.06 20.37 3.96
C SER A 385 0.20 20.77 2.49
N VAL A 386 0.07 19.84 1.54
CA VAL A 386 0.09 20.17 0.10
C VAL A 386 -1.14 20.97 -0.28
N SER A 387 -0.92 22.08 -0.99
CA SER A 387 -1.97 22.96 -1.50
C SER A 387 -2.24 22.74 -2.98
N SER A 388 -1.29 22.22 -3.74
CA SER A 388 -1.52 21.80 -5.13
C SER A 388 -0.53 20.75 -5.60
N TYR A 389 -0.96 19.96 -6.57
CA TYR A 389 -0.15 18.97 -7.28
C TYR A 389 -0.47 19.02 -8.77
N SER A 390 0.55 19.15 -9.61
CA SER A 390 0.41 19.09 -11.07
C SER A 390 1.28 17.98 -11.63
N TYR A 391 0.76 17.23 -12.60
CA TYR A 391 1.48 16.21 -13.35
C TYR A 391 1.35 16.50 -14.84
N THR A 392 2.46 16.55 -15.57
CA THR A 392 2.49 16.74 -17.02
C THR A 392 3.36 15.67 -17.67
N SER A 393 2.81 14.96 -18.66
CA SER A 393 3.56 14.02 -19.51
C SER A 393 3.76 14.62 -20.89
N GLN A 394 5.00 14.62 -21.40
CA GLN A 394 5.35 15.15 -22.71
C GLN A 394 6.23 14.17 -23.49
N ASN A 395 6.12 14.22 -24.81
CA ASN A 395 6.88 13.42 -25.76
C ASN A 395 7.53 14.33 -26.79
N ASP A 396 8.71 13.92 -27.27
CA ASP A 396 9.42 14.49 -28.41
C ASP A 396 9.14 13.60 -29.63
N LEU A 397 8.17 14.01 -30.47
CA LEU A 397 7.64 13.19 -31.55
C LEU A 397 8.54 13.16 -32.79
N ASP A 398 9.30 14.23 -33.03
CA ASP A 398 10.20 14.33 -34.17
C ASP A 398 11.67 14.02 -33.84
N LEU A 399 11.97 13.76 -32.57
CA LEU A 399 13.24 13.31 -32.03
C LEU A 399 14.37 14.33 -32.22
N ASP A 400 14.02 15.63 -32.25
CA ASP A 400 15.00 16.72 -32.37
C ASP A 400 15.63 17.14 -31.02
N GLY A 401 15.15 16.55 -29.93
CA GLY A 401 15.59 16.78 -28.56
C GLY A 401 14.71 17.77 -27.79
N GLU A 402 13.78 18.45 -28.45
CA GLU A 402 12.80 19.36 -27.83
C GLU A 402 11.46 18.63 -27.63
N MET A 403 10.83 18.84 -26.47
CA MET A 403 9.51 18.28 -26.21
C MET A 403 8.45 19.09 -26.97
N ASP A 404 7.72 18.45 -27.86
CA ASP A 404 6.78 19.12 -28.77
C ASP A 404 5.32 18.64 -28.64
N ASN A 405 5.07 17.60 -27.84
CA ASN A 405 3.75 17.06 -27.60
C ASN A 405 3.47 16.82 -26.11
N VAL A 406 2.57 17.59 -25.50
CA VAL A 406 2.06 17.33 -24.15
C VAL A 406 0.94 16.30 -24.25
N THR A 407 1.09 15.09 -23.69
CA THR A 407 0.05 14.06 -23.77
C THR A 407 -1.13 14.39 -22.85
N HIS A 408 -0.84 14.81 -21.62
CA HIS A 408 -1.85 15.30 -20.69
C HIS A 408 -1.22 16.05 -19.51
N THR A 409 -2.03 16.93 -18.91
CA THR A 409 -1.75 17.64 -17.66
C THR A 409 -2.87 17.36 -16.65
N ARG A 410 -2.53 16.92 -15.45
CA ARG A 410 -3.46 16.74 -14.33
C ARG A 410 -3.12 17.71 -13.22
N ASN A 411 -4.09 18.46 -12.76
CA ASN A 411 -3.95 19.42 -11.67
C ASN A 411 -4.87 19.03 -10.52
N TYR A 412 -4.35 19.13 -9.30
CA TYR A 412 -5.08 18.99 -8.07
C TYR A 412 -4.85 20.26 -7.24
N GLU A 413 -5.91 20.84 -6.70
CA GLU A 413 -5.85 21.96 -5.77
C GLU A 413 -6.52 21.56 -4.46
N PHE A 414 -5.88 21.90 -3.34
CA PHE A 414 -6.34 21.58 -2.00
C PHE A 414 -6.47 22.85 -1.18
N SER A 415 -7.63 23.03 -0.55
CA SER A 415 -7.89 24.16 0.33
C SER A 415 -8.12 23.67 1.76
N TYR A 416 -7.57 24.42 2.74
CA TYR A 416 -7.69 24.09 4.15
C TYR A 416 -8.25 25.27 4.95
N ASP A 417 -9.08 24.99 5.95
CA ASP A 417 -9.48 25.95 6.98
C ASP A 417 -9.06 25.41 8.36
N ASN A 418 -8.29 26.20 9.11
CA ASN A 418 -7.74 25.82 10.42
C ASN A 418 -7.03 24.45 10.46
N GLY A 419 -6.42 24.04 9.33
CA GLY A 419 -5.70 22.78 9.20
C GLY A 419 -6.56 21.60 8.73
N SER A 420 -7.88 21.75 8.65
CA SER A 420 -8.80 20.75 8.08
C SER A 420 -9.01 20.99 6.59
N LEU A 421 -9.04 19.92 5.79
CA LEU A 421 -9.30 20.01 4.35
C LEU A 421 -10.75 20.46 4.11
N VAL A 422 -10.96 21.53 3.35
CA VAL A 422 -12.32 22.03 3.04
C VAL A 422 -12.67 21.91 1.57
N SER A 423 -11.70 21.72 0.68
CA SER A 423 -11.99 21.46 -0.73
C SER A 423 -10.84 20.78 -1.44
N ILE A 424 -11.20 19.94 -2.41
CA ILE A 424 -10.32 19.35 -3.42
C ILE A 424 -10.89 19.75 -4.79
N SER A 425 -10.03 20.19 -5.71
CA SER A 425 -10.39 20.37 -7.13
C SER A 425 -9.44 19.55 -7.96
N TYR A 426 -9.95 18.88 -8.99
CA TYR A 426 -9.17 18.13 -9.97
C TYR A 426 -9.51 18.60 -11.37
N ASP A 427 -8.50 18.68 -12.22
CA ASP A 427 -8.62 19.06 -13.62
C ASP A 427 -7.64 18.23 -14.46
N ASN A 428 -8.11 17.66 -15.57
CA ASN A 428 -7.32 16.85 -16.48
C ASN A 428 -7.43 17.41 -17.90
N GLU A 429 -6.39 18.11 -18.31
CA GLU A 429 -6.20 18.62 -19.66
C GLU A 429 -5.42 17.58 -20.49
N ALA A 430 -6.10 16.59 -21.07
CA ALA A 430 -5.47 15.67 -22.02
C ALA A 430 -5.47 16.25 -23.44
N THR A 431 -4.46 15.93 -24.26
CA THR A 431 -4.59 16.18 -25.71
C THR A 431 -5.64 15.24 -26.30
N GLY A 432 -6.76 15.81 -26.76
CA GLY A 432 -7.88 15.07 -27.33
C GLY A 432 -9.22 15.73 -26.98
N ASP A 433 -10.30 14.98 -27.10
CA ASP A 433 -11.66 15.38 -26.70
C ASP A 433 -11.99 14.93 -25.25
N TYR A 434 -10.99 14.63 -24.43
CA TYR A 434 -11.19 14.15 -23.06
C TYR A 434 -10.65 15.17 -22.06
N HIS A 435 -11.57 15.85 -21.39
CA HIS A 435 -11.29 16.83 -20.36
C HIS A 435 -12.17 16.53 -19.17
N GLU A 436 -11.59 16.31 -18.00
CA GLU A 436 -12.35 15.92 -16.80
C GLU A 436 -12.07 16.94 -15.71
N HIS A 437 -13.12 17.51 -15.14
CA HIS A 437 -13.05 18.38 -13.98
C HIS A 437 -13.88 17.78 -12.85
N SER A 438 -13.41 17.91 -11.62
CA SER A 438 -14.25 17.62 -10.47
C SER A 438 -13.89 18.48 -9.27
N THR A 439 -14.87 18.71 -8.41
CA THR A 439 -14.66 19.40 -7.14
C THR A 439 -15.30 18.64 -6.00
N GLN A 440 -14.66 18.68 -4.84
CA GLN A 440 -15.22 18.23 -3.59
C GLN A 440 -15.14 19.37 -2.58
N VAL A 441 -16.22 19.61 -1.84
CA VAL A 441 -16.31 20.62 -0.80
C VAL A 441 -16.78 19.98 0.50
N LEU A 442 -16.03 20.23 1.57
CA LEU A 442 -16.25 19.68 2.90
C LEU A 442 -16.59 20.81 3.87
N THR A 443 -17.63 20.62 4.68
CA THR A 443 -17.92 21.54 5.80
C THR A 443 -17.82 20.81 7.13
N TYR A 444 -17.59 21.57 8.21
CA TYR A 444 -17.37 21.01 9.54
C TYR A 444 -18.32 21.61 10.58
N GLN A 445 -18.70 20.80 11.57
CA GLN A 445 -19.36 21.21 12.80
C GLN A 445 -18.57 20.67 13.99
N ASP A 446 -18.14 21.56 14.88
CA ASP A 446 -17.34 21.21 16.06
C ASP A 446 -16.07 20.40 15.74
N GLY A 447 -15.48 20.66 14.56
CA GLY A 447 -14.27 19.98 14.08
C GLY A 447 -14.52 18.63 13.42
N LEU A 448 -15.76 18.17 13.31
CA LEU A 448 -16.16 16.94 12.62
C LEU A 448 -16.82 17.27 11.28
N ILE A 449 -16.62 16.44 10.26
CA ILE A 449 -17.26 16.63 8.95
C ILE A 449 -18.78 16.67 9.09
N LYS A 450 -19.43 17.65 8.46
CA LYS A 450 -20.88 17.81 8.47
C LYS A 450 -21.47 17.54 7.11
N THR A 451 -20.87 18.09 6.06
CA THR A 451 -21.31 17.85 4.69
C THR A 451 -20.12 17.57 3.79
N SER A 452 -20.32 16.71 2.80
CA SER A 452 -19.47 16.54 1.62
C SER A 452 -20.33 16.78 0.39
N VAL A 453 -19.83 17.56 -0.57
CA VAL A 453 -20.45 17.71 -1.89
C VAL A 453 -19.37 17.44 -2.91
N TRP A 454 -19.54 16.42 -3.73
CA TRP A 454 -18.70 16.12 -4.88
C TRP A 454 -19.47 16.41 -6.17
N GLU A 455 -18.81 17.00 -7.15
CA GLU A 455 -19.34 17.34 -8.48
C GLU A 455 -18.29 16.94 -9.53
N GLY A 456 -18.70 16.27 -10.61
CA GLY A 456 -17.87 15.90 -11.75
C GLY A 456 -18.42 16.44 -13.07
N ASP A 457 -17.53 16.82 -13.97
CA ASP A 457 -17.78 17.32 -15.33
C ASP A 457 -16.79 16.61 -16.25
N ASP A 458 -17.25 15.54 -16.90
CA ASP A 458 -16.45 14.52 -17.59
C ASP A 458 -15.98 14.99 -18.98
N ASP A 459 -16.55 16.08 -19.52
CA ASP A 459 -16.15 16.70 -20.78
C ASP A 459 -15.67 18.16 -20.66
N ASN A 460 -15.67 18.70 -19.43
CA ASN A 460 -15.26 20.05 -19.06
C ASN A 460 -15.99 21.13 -19.87
N ASP A 461 -17.26 20.91 -20.21
CA ASP A 461 -18.09 21.89 -20.90
C ASP A 461 -18.70 22.95 -19.94
N GLY A 462 -18.48 22.76 -18.63
CA GLY A 462 -18.96 23.59 -17.54
C GLY A 462 -20.34 23.19 -17.00
N ILE A 463 -20.86 22.04 -17.42
CA ILE A 463 -22.08 21.42 -16.91
C ILE A 463 -21.67 20.20 -16.08
N ILE A 464 -22.14 20.13 -14.84
CA ILE A 464 -21.91 18.97 -13.98
C ILE A 464 -22.63 17.76 -14.56
N ASP A 465 -21.92 16.67 -14.82
CA ASP A 465 -22.50 15.40 -15.22
C ASP A 465 -23.03 14.67 -13.99
N ASP A 466 -22.16 14.45 -13.00
CA ASP A 466 -22.48 13.66 -11.81
C ASP A 466 -22.25 14.47 -10.52
N ALA A 467 -23.04 14.19 -9.49
CA ALA A 467 -22.79 14.78 -8.18
C ALA A 467 -23.20 13.85 -7.03
N THR A 468 -22.49 13.95 -5.92
CA THR A 468 -22.79 13.22 -4.68
C THR A 468 -22.85 14.21 -3.53
N THR A 469 -23.89 14.11 -2.69
CA THR A 469 -23.98 14.91 -1.46
C THR A 469 -24.13 14.02 -0.24
N THR A 470 -23.29 14.22 0.76
CA THR A 470 -23.34 13.54 2.05
C THR A 470 -23.65 14.57 3.15
N GLU A 471 -24.64 14.31 4.01
CA GLU A 471 -24.97 15.13 5.18
C GLU A 471 -24.98 14.27 6.45
N ILE A 472 -24.26 14.71 7.48
CA ILE A 472 -24.11 14.00 8.76
C ILE A 472 -24.81 14.80 9.86
N THR A 473 -25.67 14.12 10.61
CA THR A 473 -26.37 14.67 11.77
C THR A 473 -25.77 14.17 13.07
N TYR A 474 -25.57 15.09 14.00
CA TYR A 474 -25.00 14.86 15.31
C TYR A 474 -26.02 15.00 16.42
N ASP A 475 -25.92 14.15 17.44
CA ASP A 475 -26.60 14.36 18.71
C ASP A 475 -25.92 15.45 19.56
N ALA A 476 -26.53 15.78 20.70
CA ALA A 476 -26.01 16.82 21.60
C ALA A 476 -24.65 16.46 22.25
N SER A 477 -24.22 15.20 22.16
CA SER A 477 -22.93 14.71 22.66
C SER A 477 -21.87 14.66 21.57
N GLY A 478 -22.16 15.12 20.35
CA GLY A 478 -21.24 15.10 19.21
C GLY A 478 -21.08 13.70 18.59
N ARG A 479 -22.03 12.80 18.81
CA ARG A 479 -22.04 11.46 18.20
C ARG A 479 -22.91 11.49 16.95
N MET A 480 -22.53 10.77 15.91
CA MET A 480 -23.34 10.67 14.69
C MET A 480 -24.64 9.94 14.98
N SER A 481 -25.79 10.58 14.77
CA SER A 481 -27.10 9.93 14.89
C SER A 481 -27.69 9.55 13.53
N ALA A 482 -27.24 10.18 12.46
CA ALA A 482 -27.64 9.83 11.10
C ALA A 482 -26.63 10.33 10.08
N TYR A 483 -26.58 9.71 8.91
CA TYR A 483 -26.08 10.36 7.69
C TYR A 483 -26.98 10.04 6.50
N VAL A 484 -26.96 10.91 5.49
CA VAL A 484 -27.64 10.69 4.21
C VAL A 484 -26.66 11.00 3.11
N GLU A 485 -26.49 10.08 2.18
CA GLU A 485 -25.82 10.28 0.91
C GLU A 485 -26.84 10.27 -0.23
N THR A 486 -26.60 11.06 -1.27
CA THR A 486 -27.45 11.16 -2.44
C THR A 486 -26.59 11.34 -3.68
N ASP A 487 -26.72 10.41 -4.61
CA ASP A 487 -26.09 10.44 -5.91
C ASP A 487 -27.06 10.98 -6.96
N TYR A 488 -26.53 11.83 -7.83
CA TYR A 488 -27.26 12.54 -8.84
C TYR A 488 -26.65 12.30 -10.22
N ASP A 489 -27.54 12.08 -11.19
CA ASP A 489 -27.22 12.03 -12.63
C ASP A 489 -27.71 13.33 -13.30
N GLY A 490 -26.89 13.85 -14.21
CA GLY A 490 -27.16 14.93 -15.13
C GLY A 490 -27.37 16.29 -14.48
N ASN A 491 -26.37 16.86 -13.81
CA ASN A 491 -26.41 18.20 -13.20
C ASN A 491 -27.53 18.35 -12.15
N TYR A 492 -27.59 17.43 -11.19
CA TYR A 492 -28.65 17.39 -10.18
C TYR A 492 -30.07 17.24 -10.77
N ALA A 493 -30.21 16.78 -12.02
CA ALA A 493 -31.53 16.65 -12.66
C ALA A 493 -32.34 15.49 -12.08
N SER A 494 -31.67 14.37 -11.80
CA SER A 494 -32.27 13.17 -11.21
C SER A 494 -31.43 12.66 -10.06
N VAL A 495 -32.10 12.14 -9.03
CA VAL A 495 -31.47 11.30 -8.02
C VAL A 495 -31.37 9.91 -8.61
N GLU A 496 -30.18 9.32 -8.58
CA GLU A 496 -29.95 7.93 -8.98
C GLU A 496 -30.05 7.00 -7.78
N GLU A 497 -29.38 7.36 -6.68
CA GLU A 497 -29.37 6.57 -5.45
C GLU A 497 -29.39 7.46 -4.20
N THR A 498 -29.99 6.97 -3.12
CA THR A 498 -29.81 7.55 -1.78
C THR A 498 -29.49 6.47 -0.78
N GLN A 499 -28.49 6.71 0.06
CA GLN A 499 -28.19 5.87 1.22
C GLN A 499 -28.44 6.67 2.50
N ALA A 500 -29.22 6.14 3.43
CA ALA A 500 -29.55 6.80 4.69
C ALA A 500 -29.28 5.90 5.88
N VAL A 501 -28.48 6.38 6.82
CA VAL A 501 -28.17 5.67 8.07
C VAL A 501 -28.82 6.38 9.24
N ALA A 502 -29.45 5.61 10.11
CA ALA A 502 -30.06 6.10 11.34
C ALA A 502 -29.62 5.25 12.54
N LEU A 503 -29.01 5.88 13.54
CA LEU A 503 -28.42 5.23 14.70
C LEU A 503 -29.08 5.67 16.01
N THR A 504 -29.22 4.72 16.92
CA THR A 504 -29.72 4.90 18.29
C THR A 504 -28.67 4.39 19.27
N TYR A 505 -28.25 5.26 20.18
CA TYR A 505 -27.33 4.93 21.26
C TYR A 505 -28.12 4.47 22.48
N ASN A 506 -27.99 3.20 22.85
CA ASN A 506 -28.75 2.59 23.93
C ASN A 506 -28.06 2.79 25.30
N ALA A 507 -28.80 2.50 26.37
CA ALA A 507 -28.31 2.68 27.74
C ALA A 507 -27.40 1.53 28.22
N ASP A 508 -27.34 0.44 27.48
CA ASP A 508 -26.44 -0.70 27.67
C ASP A 508 -25.16 -0.59 26.82
N ASP A 509 -24.86 0.62 26.33
CA ASP A 509 -23.71 0.93 25.47
C ASP A 509 -23.71 0.17 24.12
N THR A 510 -24.86 -0.36 23.69
CA THR A 510 -25.04 -0.81 22.30
C THR A 510 -25.46 0.35 21.39
N VAL A 511 -25.11 0.28 20.11
CA VAL A 511 -25.60 1.18 19.04
C VAL A 511 -26.40 0.34 18.07
N THR A 512 -27.68 0.65 17.91
CA THR A 512 -28.56 -0.04 16.95
C THR A 512 -29.06 0.92 15.90
N GLY A 513 -29.36 0.43 14.70
CA GLY A 513 -29.77 1.30 13.62
C GLY A 513 -30.19 0.58 12.35
N THR A 514 -30.31 1.34 11.28
CA THR A 514 -30.56 0.85 9.93
C THR A 514 -29.74 1.62 8.91
N ILE A 515 -29.29 0.94 7.86
CA ILE A 515 -28.79 1.51 6.60
C ILE A 515 -29.88 1.26 5.56
N THR A 516 -30.41 2.30 4.94
CA THR A 516 -31.44 2.22 3.92
C THR A 516 -30.90 2.73 2.60
N THR A 517 -30.80 1.88 1.60
CA THR A 517 -30.44 2.26 0.22
C THR A 517 -31.71 2.37 -0.61
N THR A 518 -31.81 3.38 -1.48
CA THR A 518 -32.92 3.54 -2.42
C THR A 518 -32.38 3.86 -3.81
N SER A 519 -32.58 2.95 -4.76
CA SER A 519 -32.23 3.15 -6.18
C SER A 519 -33.44 3.67 -6.95
N TYR A 520 -33.26 4.72 -7.74
CA TYR A 520 -34.29 5.48 -8.44
C TYR A 520 -34.20 5.32 -9.97
N GLY A 521 -33.79 4.14 -10.47
CA GLY A 521 -33.68 3.84 -11.91
C GLY A 521 -34.96 4.10 -12.74
N GLU A 522 -35.07 3.58 -13.97
CA GLU A 522 -36.21 3.90 -14.86
C GLU A 522 -37.63 3.50 -14.32
N GLY A 523 -37.72 2.82 -13.17
CA GLY A 523 -38.92 2.27 -12.56
C GLY A 523 -39.40 2.95 -11.27
N ASP A 524 -40.18 2.21 -10.48
CA ASP A 524 -40.50 2.61 -9.10
C ASP A 524 -39.23 2.43 -8.24
N PRO A 525 -38.94 3.30 -7.25
CA PRO A 525 -37.73 3.18 -6.45
C PRO A 525 -37.64 1.84 -5.70
N GLU A 526 -36.48 1.20 -5.78
CA GLU A 526 -36.17 -0.04 -5.07
C GLU A 526 -35.52 0.32 -3.73
N VAL A 527 -36.04 -0.19 -2.62
CA VAL A 527 -35.60 0.17 -1.26
C VAL A 527 -35.11 -1.06 -0.52
N THR A 528 -33.84 -1.05 -0.13
CA THR A 528 -33.21 -2.09 0.71
C THR A 528 -32.93 -1.52 2.09
N THR A 529 -33.12 -2.30 3.16
CA THR A 529 -32.87 -1.84 4.53
C THR A 529 -32.15 -2.90 5.35
N THR A 530 -30.91 -2.57 5.72
CA THR A 530 -30.01 -3.40 6.50
C THR A 530 -30.01 -2.96 7.97
N PRO A 531 -30.29 -3.84 8.95
CA PRO A 531 -30.14 -3.52 10.36
C PRO A 531 -28.65 -3.43 10.75
N VAL A 532 -28.33 -2.55 11.70
CA VAL A 532 -26.97 -2.41 12.27
C VAL A 532 -27.04 -2.58 13.79
N SER A 533 -26.08 -3.32 14.35
CA SER A 533 -25.91 -3.48 15.80
C SER A 533 -24.43 -3.54 16.16
N ILE A 534 -23.98 -2.63 17.03
CA ILE A 534 -22.59 -2.53 17.50
C ILE A 534 -22.59 -2.57 19.03
N ASP A 535 -21.78 -3.42 19.65
CA ASP A 535 -21.71 -3.57 21.11
C ASP A 535 -20.43 -2.94 21.69
N PHE A 536 -20.60 -1.90 22.52
CA PHE A 536 -19.52 -1.25 23.27
C PHE A 536 -19.63 -1.48 24.79
N SER A 537 -20.41 -2.45 25.26
CA SER A 537 -20.73 -2.67 26.68
C SER A 537 -19.50 -2.87 27.59
N ALA A 538 -18.37 -3.30 27.05
CA ALA A 538 -17.13 -3.45 27.80
C ALA A 538 -16.36 -2.15 28.02
N ASN A 539 -16.52 -1.15 27.14
CA ASN A 539 -15.62 0.01 27.08
C ASN A 539 -16.35 1.37 26.97
N GLY A 540 -17.68 1.35 26.84
CA GLY A 540 -18.52 2.52 26.73
C GLY A 540 -18.58 3.10 25.31
N LEU A 541 -19.65 3.86 25.04
CA LEU A 541 -19.89 4.42 23.70
C LEU A 541 -18.78 5.38 23.25
N PRO A 542 -18.26 5.23 22.01
CA PRO A 542 -17.27 6.15 21.48
C PRO A 542 -17.87 7.55 21.27
N SER A 543 -17.05 8.57 21.51
CA SER A 543 -17.41 9.97 21.26
C SER A 543 -16.23 10.72 20.63
N GLY A 544 -16.54 11.82 19.94
CA GLY A 544 -15.57 12.65 19.23
C GLY A 544 -15.23 12.14 17.83
N GLY A 545 -14.16 12.71 17.28
CA GLY A 545 -13.67 12.41 15.94
C GLY A 545 -12.45 11.49 15.91
N MET A 546 -12.11 11.06 14.70
CA MET A 546 -10.87 10.41 14.33
C MET A 546 -10.39 10.99 13.01
N GLU A 547 -9.07 11.04 12.81
CA GLU A 547 -8.51 11.30 11.49
C GLU A 547 -8.77 10.10 10.59
N PHE A 548 -9.35 10.38 9.43
CA PHE A 548 -9.56 9.42 8.35
C PHE A 548 -8.84 9.93 7.13
N SER A 549 -7.99 9.08 6.55
CA SER A 549 -7.25 9.42 5.34
C SER A 549 -8.17 9.21 4.14
N SER A 550 -8.71 10.30 3.57
CA SER A 550 -9.55 10.23 2.37
C SER A 550 -8.75 10.01 1.09
N GLY A 551 -7.42 10.07 1.17
CA GLY A 551 -6.52 9.79 0.08
C GLY A 551 -5.07 10.04 0.50
N SER A 552 -4.14 9.62 -0.34
CA SER A 552 -2.73 9.95 -0.20
C SER A 552 -2.18 10.50 -1.50
N PHE A 553 -1.17 11.36 -1.39
CA PHE A 553 -0.29 11.69 -2.49
C PHE A 553 1.11 11.22 -2.12
N SER A 554 1.79 10.55 -3.04
CA SER A 554 3.09 9.92 -2.80
C SER A 554 4.13 10.44 -3.78
N PRO A 555 4.63 11.68 -3.61
CA PRO A 555 5.76 12.20 -4.37
C PRO A 555 6.95 11.25 -4.32
N ASP A 556 7.53 11.05 -5.49
CA ASP A 556 8.82 10.41 -5.66
C ASP A 556 9.93 11.34 -5.11
N TYR A 557 10.71 10.82 -4.18
CA TYR A 557 11.92 11.43 -3.65
C TYR A 557 13.11 10.56 -4.00
N CYS A 558 14.23 11.17 -4.36
CA CYS A 558 15.46 10.40 -4.43
C CYS A 558 16.04 10.19 -3.03
N VAL A 559 16.20 8.93 -2.66
CA VAL A 559 16.91 8.54 -1.44
C VAL A 559 18.38 8.79 -1.67
N THR A 560 19.03 9.41 -0.68
CA THR A 560 20.48 9.49 -0.71
C THR A 560 21.04 8.06 -0.68
N PRO A 561 21.89 7.65 -1.63
CA PRO A 561 22.44 6.30 -1.65
C PRO A 561 23.09 5.95 -0.31
N SER A 562 22.62 4.88 0.30
CA SER A 562 23.08 4.32 1.58
C SER A 562 23.82 3.01 1.34
N ALA A 563 24.73 2.61 2.23
CA ALA A 563 25.48 1.35 2.06
C ALA A 563 24.58 0.12 1.82
N GLU A 564 23.36 0.12 2.36
CA GLU A 564 22.34 -0.91 2.17
C GLU A 564 21.73 -0.88 0.76
N THR A 565 21.31 0.30 0.29
CA THR A 565 20.79 0.49 -1.09
C THR A 565 21.89 0.40 -2.15
N LEU A 566 23.18 0.51 -1.78
CA LEU A 566 24.30 0.41 -2.70
C LEU A 566 24.56 -1.01 -3.21
N LEU A 567 23.98 -2.06 -2.63
CA LEU A 567 24.16 -3.43 -3.13
C LEU A 567 23.12 -3.83 -4.20
N TYR A 568 21.94 -3.22 -4.16
CA TYR A 568 20.91 -3.44 -5.17
C TYR A 568 21.08 -2.48 -6.36
N TYR A 569 20.88 -2.98 -7.58
CA TYR A 569 21.09 -2.20 -8.80
C TYR A 569 19.77 -1.74 -9.46
N TYR A 570 18.62 -2.06 -8.86
CA TYR A 570 17.36 -1.78 -9.52
C TYR A 570 16.98 -0.30 -9.39
N ARG A 571 16.35 0.22 -10.45
CA ARG A 571 15.93 1.62 -10.55
C ARG A 571 15.04 2.06 -9.38
N SER A 572 14.18 1.17 -8.91
CA SER A 572 13.25 1.38 -7.79
C SER A 572 13.97 1.68 -6.48
N ASP A 573 15.25 1.34 -6.35
CA ASP A 573 15.92 1.31 -5.05
C ASP A 573 16.39 2.70 -4.59
N TYR A 574 16.32 3.71 -5.45
CA TYR A 574 16.74 5.09 -5.16
C TYR A 574 15.61 6.11 -5.27
N ILE A 575 14.40 5.66 -5.59
CA ILE A 575 13.20 6.50 -5.61
C ILE A 575 12.27 5.97 -4.53
N GLU A 576 12.14 6.73 -3.46
CA GLU A 576 11.17 6.47 -2.40
C GLU A 576 9.93 7.31 -2.61
N GLU A 577 8.77 6.71 -2.39
CA GLU A 577 7.51 7.42 -2.33
C GLU A 577 7.31 7.98 -0.92
N GLN A 578 7.25 9.30 -0.77
CA GLN A 578 6.82 9.89 0.49
C GLN A 578 5.31 10.07 0.47
N SER A 579 4.58 9.16 1.12
CA SER A 579 3.13 9.28 1.27
C SER A 579 2.78 10.42 2.23
N TYR A 580 1.98 11.35 1.74
CA TYR A 580 1.31 12.35 2.54
C TYR A 580 -0.18 12.06 2.55
N LEU A 581 -0.73 11.95 3.74
CA LEU A 581 -2.13 11.63 3.94
C LEU A 581 -2.96 12.92 3.90
N ILE A 582 -4.06 12.86 3.16
CA ILE A 582 -5.10 13.87 3.17
C ILE A 582 -6.12 13.43 4.22
N ASN A 583 -5.95 13.96 5.43
CA ASN A 583 -6.80 13.59 6.55
C ASN A 583 -8.02 14.52 6.64
N ILE A 584 -9.19 13.90 6.82
CA ILE A 584 -10.42 14.55 7.26
C ILE A 584 -10.76 14.03 8.66
N ASN A 585 -11.39 14.86 9.49
CA ASN A 585 -11.82 14.43 10.82
C ASN A 585 -13.27 13.96 10.77
N ILE A 586 -13.49 12.68 11.02
CA ILE A 586 -14.80 12.02 10.94
C ILE A 586 -15.22 11.50 12.31
N PRO A 587 -16.52 11.29 12.56
CA PRO A 587 -16.98 10.69 13.81
C PRO A 587 -16.47 9.25 13.93
N LYS A 588 -16.06 8.83 15.13
CA LYS A 588 -15.54 7.47 15.35
C LYS A 588 -16.48 6.35 14.90
N VAL A 589 -17.79 6.52 15.16
CA VAL A 589 -18.80 5.54 14.71
C VAL A 589 -18.90 5.49 13.19
N LEU A 590 -18.77 6.63 12.51
CA LEU A 590 -18.72 6.66 11.05
C LEU A 590 -17.47 5.94 10.53
N GLY A 591 -16.31 6.14 11.17
CA GLY A 591 -15.10 5.40 10.83
C GLY A 591 -15.21 3.89 11.03
N ILE A 592 -15.96 3.43 12.05
CA ILE A 592 -16.27 2.00 12.22
C ILE A 592 -17.13 1.50 11.06
N LEU A 593 -18.20 2.21 10.71
CA LEU A 593 -19.11 1.82 9.63
C LEU A 593 -18.44 1.83 8.25
N TRP A 594 -17.56 2.79 7.98
CA TRP A 594 -16.84 2.87 6.71
C TRP A 594 -15.82 1.75 6.52
N ASN A 595 -15.10 1.38 7.58
CA ASN A 595 -14.12 0.28 7.47
C ASN A 595 -14.82 -1.06 7.24
N THR A 596 -16.01 -1.27 7.83
CA THR A 596 -16.78 -2.50 7.59
C THR A 596 -17.33 -2.61 6.18
N SER A 597 -17.57 -1.49 5.48
CA SER A 597 -18.07 -1.51 4.09
C SER A 597 -16.96 -1.56 3.03
N SER A 598 -15.72 -1.19 3.39
CA SER A 598 -14.61 -1.12 2.43
C SER A 598 -13.95 -2.47 2.12
N GLU A 599 -14.17 -3.52 2.93
CA GLU A 599 -13.60 -4.85 2.70
C GLU A 599 -14.41 -5.72 1.73
N ASP A 600 -15.61 -5.29 1.35
CA ASP A 600 -16.48 -5.99 0.38
C ASP A 600 -16.06 -5.75 -1.10
N ASN A 601 -14.85 -5.20 -1.34
CA ASN A 601 -14.36 -4.75 -2.66
C ASN A 601 -13.02 -5.35 -3.12
#